data_AF-A0A9N8H3S2-F1
#
_entry.id   AF-A0A9N8H3S2-F1
#
_cell.length_a   1.000
_cell.length_b   1.000
_cell.length_c   1.000
_cell.angle_alpha   90.00
_cell.angle_beta   90.00
_cell.angle_gamma   90.00
#
_symmetry.space_group_name_H-M   'P 1'
#
loop_
_entity.id
_entity.type
_entity.pdbx_description
1 polymer ?
#
loop_
_entity_poly.entity_id
_entity_poly.type
_entity_poly.pdbx_seq_one_letter_code
_entity_poly.pdbx_strand_id
1 'polypeptide(L)'
;MSVSKLLSRIVAHSSDRIDTCKCVASSLHDHTYGITSDPLTQFACILSALIHDADHVGVPNTQLVKEETETAKRYKGKSVAEQNSVVLSWEMLLRPEYCDLRGAIAATDAEWTRLKQLVVNSVMATDIMDKDLKGLRNVRWEKAFSEQDPSEDAHVTTNRKATIVIEHLIQASDVAHTMQHWHVYRKWNQRLFEEMYKAYKEGRSEKDPSEFWYKGETGFFDFYIIPLAKKLKDCGVFGVASDEYLTYAIQNRREWEERGEAVVDEMIEKVKAVWEEEAETTDTFVDEASVSL
;
A
#
# COMPACT_ATOMS: atom_id res chain seq x y z
N MET A 1 8.43 5.79 1.34
CA MET A 1 8.38 6.81 0.25
C MET A 1 6.92 7.09 -0.05
N SER A 2 6.50 8.36 -0.15
CA SER A 2 5.07 8.69 -0.34
C SER A 2 4.64 8.66 -1.80
N VAL A 3 3.33 8.48 -2.03
CA VAL A 3 2.66 8.59 -3.35
C VAL A 3 3.06 9.88 -4.07
N SER A 4 3.04 11.02 -3.37
CA SER A 4 3.43 12.32 -3.94
C SER A 4 4.87 12.32 -4.49
N LYS A 5 5.81 11.66 -3.81
CA LYS A 5 7.20 11.58 -4.26
C LYS A 5 7.39 10.58 -5.40
N LEU A 6 6.54 9.56 -5.51
CA LEU A 6 6.53 8.68 -6.68
C LEU A 6 5.91 9.38 -7.90
N LEU A 7 4.82 10.12 -7.71
CA LEU A 7 4.20 10.93 -8.77
C LEU A 7 5.18 11.95 -9.35
N SER A 8 5.97 12.63 -8.51
CA SER A 8 6.99 13.59 -9.00
C SER A 8 8.19 12.94 -9.68
N ARG A 9 8.34 11.62 -9.53
CA ARG A 9 9.38 10.80 -10.18
C ARG A 9 8.89 10.06 -11.42
N ILE A 10 7.62 10.22 -11.78
CA ILE A 10 7.15 9.83 -13.10
C ILE A 10 7.77 10.82 -14.10
N VAL A 11 8.83 10.42 -14.79
CA VAL A 11 9.57 11.26 -15.74
C VAL A 11 9.73 10.48 -17.06
N ALA A 12 9.62 11.16 -18.20
CA ALA A 12 10.07 10.60 -19.46
C ALA A 12 11.59 10.33 -19.42
N HIS A 13 12.03 9.20 -19.96
CA HIS A 13 13.46 8.86 -20.05
C HIS A 13 14.26 10.00 -20.71
N SER A 14 15.33 10.45 -20.05
CA SER A 14 16.23 11.50 -20.54
C SER A 14 17.22 11.03 -21.61
N SER A 15 16.99 9.88 -22.26
CA SER A 15 17.90 9.34 -23.28
C SER A 15 17.68 9.89 -24.69
N ASP A 16 16.53 10.52 -24.96
CA ASP A 16 16.28 11.13 -26.27
C ASP A 16 16.49 12.64 -26.19
N ARG A 17 17.53 13.12 -26.88
CA ARG A 17 17.71 14.54 -27.20
C ARG A 17 16.54 14.97 -28.09
N ILE A 18 15.47 15.48 -27.50
CA ILE A 18 14.31 15.98 -28.24
C ILE A 18 14.45 17.50 -28.40
N ASP A 19 14.86 17.91 -29.60
CA ASP A 19 14.73 19.28 -30.08
C ASP A 19 13.24 19.66 -30.19
N THR A 20 12.91 20.88 -29.75
CA THR A 20 11.63 21.61 -29.84
C THR A 20 10.52 21.41 -28.78
N CYS A 21 10.14 22.54 -28.17
CA CYS A 21 9.29 22.71 -26.98
C CYS A 21 7.81 22.24 -27.11
N LYS A 22 7.29 21.96 -28.31
CA LYS A 22 5.91 21.44 -28.51
C LYS A 22 5.84 19.92 -28.53
N CYS A 23 6.92 19.22 -28.89
CA CYS A 23 6.97 17.77 -28.96
C CYS A 23 7.10 17.13 -27.55
N VAL A 24 7.73 17.86 -26.62
CA VAL A 24 8.02 17.41 -25.25
C VAL A 24 6.76 17.15 -24.43
N ALA A 25 5.71 17.98 -24.56
CA ALA A 25 4.46 17.81 -23.80
C ALA A 25 3.64 16.59 -24.28
N SER A 26 3.60 16.35 -25.59
CA SER A 26 2.96 15.16 -26.17
C SER A 26 3.73 13.89 -25.82
N SER A 27 5.07 13.90 -25.93
CA SER A 27 5.85 12.72 -25.56
C SER A 27 5.79 12.44 -24.05
N LEU A 28 5.81 13.47 -23.20
CA LEU A 28 5.56 13.30 -21.75
C LEU A 28 4.18 12.73 -21.46
N HIS A 29 3.14 13.18 -22.16
CA HIS A 29 1.78 12.65 -22.02
C HIS A 29 1.72 11.16 -22.42
N ASP A 30 2.34 10.80 -23.54
CA ASP A 30 2.33 9.42 -24.06
C ASP A 30 3.19 8.47 -23.18
N HIS A 31 4.32 8.94 -22.64
CA HIS A 31 5.22 8.14 -21.79
C HIS A 31 4.71 7.95 -20.35
N THR A 32 3.99 8.94 -19.82
CA THR A 32 3.41 8.88 -18.46
C THR A 32 1.95 8.39 -18.48
N TYR A 33 1.46 7.99 -19.65
CA TYR A 33 0.07 7.61 -19.91
C TYR A 33 -0.94 8.68 -19.45
N GLY A 34 -0.54 9.95 -19.51
CA GLY A 34 -1.33 11.11 -19.11
C GLY A 34 -1.44 11.36 -17.60
N ILE A 35 -0.85 10.51 -16.75
CA ILE A 35 -0.98 10.59 -15.29
C ILE A 35 -0.45 11.92 -14.74
N THR A 36 0.74 12.36 -15.18
CA THR A 36 1.35 13.60 -14.67
C THR A 36 0.71 14.87 -15.23
N SER A 37 -0.06 14.75 -16.31
CA SER A 37 -0.78 15.87 -16.93
C SER A 37 -2.23 16.01 -16.47
N ASP A 38 -2.77 15.03 -15.74
CA ASP A 38 -4.16 15.03 -15.27
C ASP A 38 -4.26 15.30 -13.76
N PRO A 39 -4.68 16.52 -13.35
CA PRO A 39 -4.78 16.89 -11.94
C PRO A 39 -5.74 16.00 -11.15
N LEU A 40 -6.84 15.54 -11.76
CA LEU A 40 -7.83 14.71 -11.08
C LEU A 40 -7.25 13.34 -10.73
N THR A 41 -6.45 12.76 -11.64
CA THR A 41 -5.76 11.48 -11.38
C THR A 41 -4.71 11.61 -10.29
N GLN A 42 -3.92 12.69 -10.28
CA GLN A 42 -2.93 12.93 -9.23
C GLN A 42 -3.61 13.13 -7.87
N PHE A 43 -4.68 13.92 -7.82
CA PHE A 43 -5.48 14.09 -6.62
C PHE A 43 -6.06 12.76 -6.13
N ALA A 44 -6.62 11.94 -7.02
CA ALA A 44 -7.15 10.62 -6.69
C ALA A 44 -6.08 9.71 -6.08
N CYS A 45 -4.85 9.71 -6.61
CA CYS A 45 -3.75 8.93 -6.06
C CYS A 45 -3.39 9.37 -4.63
N ILE A 46 -3.29 10.69 -4.40
CA ILE A 46 -2.97 11.26 -3.08
C ILE A 46 -4.08 10.99 -2.08
N LEU A 47 -5.34 11.18 -2.49
CA LEU A 47 -6.50 10.87 -1.66
C LEU A 47 -6.52 9.39 -1.30
N SER A 48 -6.27 8.50 -2.26
CA SER A 48 -6.19 7.05 -2.01
C SER A 48 -5.12 6.72 -0.99
N ALA A 49 -3.93 7.31 -1.10
CA ALA A 49 -2.85 7.15 -0.13
C ALA A 49 -3.26 7.58 1.28
N LEU A 50 -3.98 8.70 1.39
CA LEU A 50 -4.45 9.22 2.66
C LEU A 50 -5.48 8.29 3.31
N ILE A 51 -6.37 7.71 2.52
CA ILE A 51 -7.51 6.98 3.06
C ILE A 51 -7.31 5.47 3.15
N HIS A 52 -6.34 4.86 2.43
CA HIS A 52 -6.36 3.41 2.18
C HIS A 52 -6.50 2.52 3.43
N ASP A 53 -5.92 2.91 4.57
CA ASP A 53 -6.03 2.20 5.85
C ASP A 53 -6.96 2.89 6.88
N ALA A 54 -7.91 3.71 6.43
CA ALA A 54 -8.88 4.34 7.32
C ALA A 54 -9.68 3.29 8.11
N ASP A 55 -9.74 3.45 9.43
CA ASP A 55 -10.42 2.54 10.36
C ASP A 55 -9.82 1.12 10.40
N HIS A 56 -8.51 0.99 10.11
CA HIS A 56 -7.79 -0.27 10.31
C HIS A 56 -7.70 -0.62 11.81
N VAL A 57 -8.08 -1.85 12.17
CA VAL A 57 -8.19 -2.31 13.56
C VAL A 57 -7.03 -3.21 14.01
N GLY A 58 -5.93 -3.21 13.26
CA GLY A 58 -4.69 -3.92 13.59
C GLY A 58 -4.73 -5.44 13.38
N VAL A 59 -5.66 -5.94 12.57
CA VAL A 59 -5.75 -7.37 12.23
C VAL A 59 -6.03 -7.57 10.74
N PRO A 60 -5.53 -8.65 10.11
CA PRO A 60 -5.72 -8.88 8.69
C PRO A 60 -7.17 -9.25 8.34
N ASN A 61 -7.54 -9.11 7.06
CA ASN A 61 -8.85 -9.49 6.53
C ASN A 61 -9.27 -10.93 6.89
N THR A 62 -8.32 -11.88 6.92
CA THR A 62 -8.58 -13.28 7.32
C THR A 62 -9.09 -13.39 8.75
N GLN A 63 -8.57 -12.56 9.66
CA GLN A 63 -9.01 -12.51 11.04
C GLN A 63 -10.35 -11.80 11.17
N LEU A 64 -10.58 -10.68 10.47
CA LEU A 64 -11.87 -9.97 10.46
C LEU A 64 -13.04 -10.85 10.01
N VAL A 65 -12.77 -11.74 9.03
CA VAL A 65 -13.75 -12.73 8.55
C VAL A 65 -14.01 -13.80 9.59
N LYS A 66 -12.96 -14.28 10.27
CA LYS A 66 -13.08 -15.29 11.32
C LYS A 66 -13.82 -14.77 12.55
N GLU A 67 -13.63 -13.49 12.89
CA GLU A 67 -14.35 -12.81 13.98
C GLU A 67 -15.83 -12.53 13.63
N GLU A 68 -16.28 -12.82 12.40
CA GLU A 68 -17.64 -12.54 11.92
C GLU A 68 -18.10 -11.10 12.18
N THR A 69 -17.19 -10.15 12.04
CA THR A 69 -17.50 -8.73 12.20
C THR A 69 -18.62 -8.29 11.26
N GLU A 70 -19.42 -7.29 11.65
CA GLU A 70 -20.49 -6.75 10.80
C GLU A 70 -19.94 -6.24 9.46
N THR A 71 -18.74 -5.67 9.47
CA THR A 71 -18.00 -5.24 8.28
C THR A 71 -17.66 -6.43 7.37
N ALA A 72 -17.17 -7.54 7.92
CA ALA A 72 -16.90 -8.75 7.14
C ALA A 72 -18.17 -9.37 6.53
N LYS A 73 -19.29 -9.38 7.28
CA LYS A 73 -20.59 -9.84 6.76
C LYS A 73 -21.08 -8.93 5.63
N ARG A 74 -21.00 -7.61 5.82
CA ARG A 74 -21.40 -6.60 4.82
C ARG A 74 -20.66 -6.78 3.49
N TYR A 75 -19.35 -7.03 3.56
CA TYR A 75 -18.49 -7.19 2.39
C TYR A 75 -18.27 -8.65 1.95
N LYS A 76 -19.03 -9.60 2.53
CA LYS A 76 -18.99 -11.03 2.21
C LYS A 76 -17.57 -11.62 2.27
N GLY A 77 -16.76 -11.11 3.19
CA GLY A 77 -15.38 -11.54 3.44
C GLY A 77 -14.36 -11.25 2.35
N LYS A 78 -14.66 -10.37 1.39
CA LYS A 78 -13.70 -9.93 0.35
C LYS A 78 -13.20 -8.53 0.66
N SER A 79 -11.88 -8.30 0.64
CA SER A 79 -11.23 -6.99 0.84
C SER A 79 -11.93 -6.12 1.88
N VAL A 80 -12.10 -6.68 3.08
CA VAL A 80 -13.01 -6.15 4.11
C VAL A 80 -12.54 -4.78 4.60
N ALA A 81 -11.26 -4.67 4.95
CA ALA A 81 -10.64 -3.44 5.42
C ALA A 81 -10.62 -2.36 4.33
N GLU A 82 -10.22 -2.72 3.11
CA GLU A 82 -10.10 -1.79 1.98
C GLU A 82 -11.47 -1.22 1.57
N GLN A 83 -12.50 -2.07 1.52
CA GLN A 83 -13.86 -1.61 1.25
C GLN A 83 -14.40 -0.72 2.37
N ASN A 84 -14.12 -1.05 3.64
CA ASN A 84 -14.52 -0.22 4.78
C ASN A 84 -13.89 1.16 4.70
N SER A 85 -12.59 1.21 4.47
CA SER A 85 -11.79 2.42 4.31
C SER A 85 -12.35 3.36 3.23
N VAL A 86 -12.67 2.81 2.04
CA VAL A 86 -13.29 3.58 0.95
C VAL A 86 -14.67 4.09 1.37
N VAL A 87 -15.53 3.22 1.89
CA VAL A 87 -16.92 3.58 2.23
C VAL A 87 -16.95 4.67 3.30
N LEU A 88 -16.22 4.48 4.40
CA LEU A 88 -16.14 5.43 5.50
C LEU A 88 -15.64 6.81 5.03
N SER A 89 -14.55 6.82 4.28
CA SER A 89 -13.95 8.06 3.78
C SER A 89 -14.85 8.76 2.78
N TRP A 90 -15.56 8.00 1.93
CA TRP A 90 -16.49 8.55 0.95
C TRP A 90 -17.76 9.10 1.60
N GLU A 91 -18.30 8.40 2.60
CA GLU A 91 -19.43 8.87 3.41
C GLU A 91 -19.08 10.16 4.15
N MET A 92 -17.87 10.26 4.72
CA MET A 92 -17.37 11.47 5.35
C MET A 92 -17.29 12.63 4.35
N LEU A 93 -16.74 12.41 3.16
CA LEU A 93 -16.62 13.43 2.10
C LEU A 93 -17.98 13.90 1.55
N LEU A 94 -19.00 13.03 1.59
CA LEU A 94 -20.35 13.36 1.12
C LEU A 94 -21.16 14.22 2.09
N ARG A 95 -20.68 14.44 3.32
CA ARG A 95 -21.38 15.29 4.29
C ARG A 95 -21.63 16.71 3.74
N PRO A 96 -22.74 17.36 4.11
CA PRO A 96 -23.11 18.68 3.58
C PRO A 96 -22.04 19.74 3.77
N GLU A 97 -21.31 19.68 4.89
CA GLU A 97 -20.24 20.63 5.22
C GLU A 97 -19.06 20.64 4.22
N TYR A 98 -18.91 19.59 3.41
CA TYR A 98 -17.86 19.48 2.38
C TYR A 98 -18.35 19.75 0.95
N CYS A 99 -19.54 20.34 0.77
CA CYS A 99 -20.07 20.63 -0.57
C CYS A 99 -19.13 21.47 -1.43
N ASP A 100 -18.55 22.55 -0.87
CA ASP A 100 -17.64 23.44 -1.58
C ASP A 100 -16.33 22.72 -1.94
N LEU A 101 -15.81 21.88 -1.04
CA LEU A 101 -14.63 21.05 -1.30
C LEU A 101 -14.90 20.07 -2.46
N ARG A 102 -16.06 19.40 -2.47
CA ARG A 102 -16.44 18.49 -3.56
C ARG A 102 -16.53 19.22 -4.90
N GLY A 103 -17.13 20.41 -4.92
CA GLY A 103 -17.20 21.25 -6.11
C GLY A 103 -15.84 21.74 -6.62
N ALA A 104 -14.88 21.95 -5.71
CA ALA A 104 -13.51 22.30 -6.06
C ALA A 104 -12.68 21.09 -6.58
N ILE A 105 -12.97 19.88 -6.11
CA ILE A 105 -12.27 18.66 -6.53
C ILE A 105 -12.75 18.20 -7.92
N ALA A 106 -14.07 18.19 -8.14
CA ALA A 106 -14.68 17.78 -9.40
C ALA A 106 -15.93 18.61 -9.67
N ALA A 107 -15.92 19.35 -10.77
CA ALA A 107 -16.97 20.31 -11.10
C ALA A 107 -18.17 19.64 -11.80
N THR A 108 -17.96 18.46 -12.38
CA THR A 108 -18.98 17.72 -13.14
C THR A 108 -19.25 16.33 -12.56
N ASP A 109 -20.45 15.80 -12.81
CA ASP A 109 -20.81 14.42 -12.42
C ASP A 109 -19.89 13.38 -13.07
N ALA A 110 -19.40 13.66 -14.28
CA ALA A 110 -18.46 12.81 -14.99
C ALA A 110 -17.10 12.75 -14.28
N GLU A 111 -16.54 13.90 -13.87
CA GLU A 111 -15.31 13.97 -13.07
C GLU A 111 -15.50 13.31 -11.70
N TRP A 112 -16.65 13.53 -11.06
CA TRP A 112 -16.95 12.91 -9.76
C TRP A 112 -17.00 11.38 -9.86
N THR A 113 -17.65 10.86 -10.90
CA THR A 113 -17.71 9.42 -11.18
C THR A 113 -16.31 8.86 -11.46
N ARG A 114 -15.51 9.59 -12.25
CA ARG A 114 -14.13 9.22 -12.57
C ARG A 114 -13.23 9.22 -11.34
N LEU A 115 -13.32 10.24 -10.49
CA LEU A 115 -12.61 10.31 -9.21
C LEU A 115 -12.93 9.10 -8.35
N LYS A 116 -14.23 8.79 -8.17
CA LYS A 116 -14.67 7.64 -7.39
C LYS A 116 -14.07 6.35 -7.93
N GLN A 117 -14.10 6.15 -9.25
CA GLN A 117 -13.53 4.96 -9.88
C GLN A 117 -12.02 4.85 -9.64
N LEU A 118 -11.27 5.94 -9.78
CA LEU A 118 -9.83 5.98 -9.55
C LEU A 118 -9.49 5.66 -8.09
N VAL A 119 -10.21 6.25 -7.14
CA VAL A 119 -10.00 6.03 -5.70
C VAL A 119 -10.32 4.59 -5.32
N VAL A 120 -11.49 4.08 -5.73
CA VAL A 120 -11.89 2.69 -5.47
C VAL A 120 -10.84 1.73 -6.03
N ASN A 121 -10.46 1.87 -7.31
CA ASN A 121 -9.48 0.97 -7.92
C ASN A 121 -8.12 1.02 -7.21
N SER A 122 -7.68 2.21 -6.79
CA SER A 122 -6.38 2.38 -6.12
C SER A 122 -6.38 1.75 -4.73
N VAL A 123 -7.40 2.01 -3.90
CA VAL A 123 -7.48 1.41 -2.55
C VAL A 123 -7.70 -0.09 -2.64
N MET A 124 -8.56 -0.57 -3.54
CA MET A 124 -8.73 -2.03 -3.71
C MET A 124 -7.46 -2.74 -4.20
N ALA A 125 -6.51 -2.01 -4.80
CA ALA A 125 -5.23 -2.58 -5.21
C ALA A 125 -4.25 -2.79 -4.05
N THR A 126 -4.50 -2.22 -2.86
CA THR A 126 -3.67 -2.46 -1.66
C THR A 126 -3.96 -3.81 -1.02
N ASP A 127 -5.11 -4.44 -1.30
CA ASP A 127 -5.35 -5.84 -0.94
C ASP A 127 -4.49 -6.78 -1.81
N ILE A 128 -3.32 -7.12 -1.28
CA ILE A 128 -2.32 -7.97 -1.94
C ILE A 128 -2.52 -9.46 -1.65
N MET A 129 -3.39 -9.79 -0.69
CA MET A 129 -3.61 -11.16 -0.21
C MET A 129 -4.82 -11.84 -0.86
N ASP A 130 -5.75 -11.07 -1.44
CA ASP A 130 -6.79 -11.62 -2.30
C ASP A 130 -6.20 -12.24 -3.58
N LYS A 131 -6.28 -13.57 -3.66
CA LYS A 131 -5.71 -14.36 -4.76
C LYS A 131 -6.41 -14.10 -6.09
N ASP A 132 -7.71 -13.80 -6.08
CA ASP A 132 -8.48 -13.52 -7.29
C ASP A 132 -8.04 -12.16 -7.86
N LEU A 133 -7.92 -11.14 -6.99
CA LEU A 133 -7.44 -9.80 -7.37
C LEU A 133 -5.98 -9.83 -7.85
N LYS A 134 -5.12 -10.60 -7.18
CA LYS A 134 -3.72 -10.79 -7.60
C LYS A 134 -3.63 -11.46 -8.97
N GLY A 135 -4.45 -12.48 -9.24
CA GLY A 135 -4.52 -13.15 -10.54
C GLY A 135 -4.97 -12.21 -11.66
N LEU A 136 -6.07 -11.48 -11.45
CA LEU A 136 -6.60 -10.50 -12.40
C LEU A 136 -5.58 -9.39 -12.72
N ARG A 137 -4.82 -8.95 -11.71
CA ARG A 137 -3.76 -7.95 -11.88
C ARG A 137 -2.58 -8.47 -12.70
N ASN A 138 -2.15 -9.70 -12.46
CA ASN A 138 -1.08 -10.32 -13.26
C ASN A 138 -1.49 -10.47 -14.73
N VAL A 139 -2.72 -10.91 -15.00
CA VAL A 139 -3.27 -10.98 -16.37
C VAL A 139 -3.30 -9.60 -17.03
N ARG A 140 -3.76 -8.56 -16.31
CA ARG A 140 -3.76 -7.18 -16.82
C ARG A 140 -2.35 -6.67 -17.12
N TRP A 141 -1.37 -7.02 -16.30
CA TRP A 141 0.05 -6.68 -16.51
C TRP A 141 0.59 -7.32 -17.79
N GLU A 142 0.42 -8.64 -17.95
CA GLU A 142 0.88 -9.38 -19.13
C GLU A 142 0.25 -8.81 -20.41
N LYS A 143 -1.06 -8.55 -20.40
CA LYS A 143 -1.75 -7.92 -21.54
C LYS A 143 -1.25 -6.50 -21.83
N ALA A 144 -0.81 -5.75 -20.83
CA ALA A 144 -0.39 -4.36 -21.03
C ALA A 144 1.07 -4.19 -21.45
N PHE A 145 1.95 -5.08 -21.00
CA PHE A 145 3.41 -4.94 -21.16
C PHE A 145 4.08 -6.09 -21.91
N SER A 146 3.42 -7.24 -22.10
CA SER A 146 3.98 -8.40 -22.81
C SER A 146 3.33 -8.65 -24.18
N GLU A 147 2.02 -8.42 -24.32
CA GLU A 147 1.29 -8.60 -25.58
C GLU A 147 0.97 -7.23 -26.21
N GLN A 148 1.63 -6.91 -27.33
CA GLN A 148 1.19 -5.80 -28.18
C GLN A 148 0.18 -6.36 -29.19
N ASP A 149 -1.11 -6.15 -28.95
CA ASP A 149 -2.13 -6.35 -29.97
C ASP A 149 -2.14 -5.12 -30.90
N PRO A 150 -1.68 -5.22 -32.16
CA PRO A 150 -1.64 -4.09 -33.09
C PRO A 150 -3.04 -3.58 -33.50
N SER A 151 -4.10 -4.31 -33.14
CA SER A 151 -5.49 -3.98 -33.47
C SER A 151 -6.24 -3.24 -32.35
N GLU A 152 -5.66 -3.13 -31.15
CA GLU A 152 -6.30 -2.46 -30.01
C GLU A 152 -6.15 -0.93 -30.13
N ASP A 153 -7.22 -0.21 -29.80
CA ASP A 153 -7.23 1.26 -29.85
C ASP A 153 -6.19 1.86 -28.89
N ALA A 154 -5.37 2.78 -29.41
CA ALA A 154 -4.25 3.37 -28.67
C ALA A 154 -4.66 4.08 -27.37
N HIS A 155 -5.86 4.67 -27.33
CA HIS A 155 -6.40 5.32 -26.13
C HIS A 155 -6.87 4.29 -25.10
N VAL A 156 -7.39 3.14 -25.52
CA VAL A 156 -7.73 2.02 -24.62
C VAL A 156 -6.48 1.41 -24.00
N THR A 157 -5.43 1.19 -24.80
CA THR A 157 -4.13 0.69 -24.30
C THR A 157 -3.50 1.67 -23.32
N THR A 158 -3.55 2.97 -23.61
CA THR A 158 -3.01 4.03 -22.73
C THR A 158 -3.74 4.08 -21.39
N ASN A 159 -5.08 4.06 -21.39
CA ASN A 159 -5.87 4.04 -20.15
C ASN A 159 -5.64 2.77 -19.31
N ARG A 160 -5.47 1.61 -19.97
CA ARG A 160 -5.11 0.35 -19.28
C ARG A 160 -3.75 0.49 -18.59
N LYS A 161 -2.74 0.99 -19.31
CA LYS A 161 -1.39 1.20 -18.76
C LYS A 161 -1.40 2.21 -17.62
N ALA A 162 -2.13 3.32 -17.76
CA ALA A 162 -2.29 4.32 -16.71
C ALA A 162 -2.86 3.72 -15.41
N THR A 163 -3.92 2.92 -15.53
CA THR A 163 -4.54 2.24 -14.38
C THR A 163 -3.54 1.32 -13.68
N ILE A 164 -2.80 0.50 -14.44
CA ILE A 164 -1.81 -0.42 -13.88
C ILE A 164 -0.67 0.34 -13.19
N VAL A 165 -0.21 1.45 -13.76
CA VAL A 165 0.83 2.29 -13.13
C VAL A 165 0.33 2.87 -11.80
N ILE A 166 -0.91 3.35 -11.74
CA ILE A 166 -1.50 3.89 -10.51
C ILE A 166 -1.60 2.79 -9.43
N GLU A 167 -2.04 1.59 -9.80
CA GLU A 167 -2.10 0.44 -8.89
C GLU A 167 -0.71 0.09 -8.35
N HIS A 168 0.32 0.02 -9.21
CA HIS A 168 1.69 -0.25 -8.74
C HIS A 168 2.25 0.90 -7.90
N LEU A 169 1.87 2.14 -8.19
CA LEU A 169 2.32 3.32 -7.45
C LEU A 169 1.82 3.28 -6.01
N ILE A 170 0.52 3.02 -5.79
CA ILE A 170 -0.05 2.96 -4.44
C ILE A 170 0.54 1.79 -3.66
N GLN A 171 0.68 0.62 -4.29
CA GLN A 171 1.27 -0.56 -3.66
C GLN A 171 2.74 -0.35 -3.29
N ALA A 172 3.52 0.25 -4.20
CA ALA A 172 4.91 0.57 -3.93
C ALA A 172 5.06 1.58 -2.80
N SER A 173 4.12 2.52 -2.69
CA SER A 173 4.09 3.52 -1.61
C SER A 173 3.83 2.90 -0.26
N ASP A 174 2.83 2.02 -0.21
CA ASP A 174 2.39 1.30 0.98
C ASP A 174 3.54 0.48 1.59
N VAL A 175 4.21 -0.36 0.79
CA VAL A 175 5.34 -1.18 1.26
C VAL A 175 6.71 -0.51 1.09
N ALA A 176 6.76 0.79 0.84
CA ALA A 176 8.00 1.49 0.47
C ALA A 176 9.11 1.36 1.52
N HIS A 177 8.76 1.20 2.80
CA HIS A 177 9.73 1.07 3.89
C HIS A 177 10.69 -0.11 3.70
N THR A 178 10.26 -1.18 3.01
CA THR A 178 11.08 -2.35 2.65
C THR A 178 12.12 -2.08 1.56
N MET A 179 11.96 -0.97 0.81
CA MET A 179 12.81 -0.55 -0.30
C MET A 179 13.53 0.78 0.02
N GLN A 180 13.74 1.06 1.32
CA GLN A 180 14.50 2.20 1.82
C GLN A 180 15.70 1.74 2.63
N HIS A 181 16.51 2.67 3.14
CA HIS A 181 17.65 2.32 4.00
C HIS A 181 17.26 1.39 5.16
N TRP A 182 18.15 0.48 5.50
CA TRP A 182 17.98 -0.56 6.53
C TRP A 182 17.33 -0.07 7.83
N HIS A 183 17.78 1.06 8.37
CA HIS A 183 17.23 1.62 9.62
C HIS A 183 15.75 2.03 9.51
N VAL A 184 15.30 2.46 8.32
CA VAL A 184 13.90 2.77 8.05
C VAL A 184 13.09 1.47 7.99
N TYR A 185 13.59 0.48 7.25
CA TYR A 185 12.95 -0.84 7.19
C TYR A 185 12.79 -1.45 8.59
N ARG A 186 13.88 -1.52 9.38
CA ARG A 186 13.85 -2.04 10.75
C ARG A 186 12.82 -1.36 11.63
N LYS A 187 12.77 -0.01 11.59
CA LYS A 187 11.81 0.77 12.39
C LYS A 187 10.36 0.40 12.07
N TRP A 188 10.01 0.28 10.80
CA TRP A 188 8.63 -0.01 10.39
C TRP A 188 8.28 -1.49 10.53
N ASN A 189 9.22 -2.39 10.23
CA ASN A 189 9.07 -3.82 10.50
C ASN A 189 8.80 -4.10 11.98
N GLN A 190 9.51 -3.41 12.87
CA GLN A 190 9.29 -3.51 14.32
C GLN A 190 7.88 -3.06 14.72
N ARG A 191 7.35 -1.96 14.14
CA ARG A 191 6.00 -1.49 14.43
C ARG A 191 4.93 -2.49 13.99
N LEU A 192 5.13 -3.11 12.82
CA LEU A 192 4.24 -4.17 12.34
C LEU A 192 4.30 -5.41 13.26
N PHE A 193 5.50 -5.77 13.73
CA PHE A 193 5.67 -6.84 14.72
C PHE A 193 4.92 -6.52 16.02
N GLU A 194 5.09 -5.31 16.56
CA GLU A 194 4.40 -4.83 17.76
C GLU A 194 2.87 -4.89 17.61
N GLU A 195 2.33 -4.49 16.45
CA GLU A 195 0.89 -4.59 16.16
C GLU A 195 0.41 -6.04 16.13
N MET A 196 1.11 -6.93 15.43
CA MET A 196 0.75 -8.35 15.36
C MET A 196 0.90 -9.06 16.70
N TYR A 197 1.91 -8.69 17.50
CA TYR A 197 2.11 -9.25 18.84
C TYR A 197 1.01 -8.82 19.78
N LYS A 198 0.58 -7.55 19.71
CA LYS A 198 -0.58 -7.05 20.45
C LYS A 198 -1.84 -7.85 20.09
N ALA A 199 -2.12 -8.04 18.81
CA ALA A 199 -3.27 -8.84 18.38
C ALA A 199 -3.21 -10.28 18.92
N TYR A 200 -2.03 -10.91 18.96
CA TYR A 200 -1.83 -12.23 19.57
C TYR A 200 -2.13 -12.21 21.08
N LYS A 201 -1.57 -11.27 21.83
CA LYS A 201 -1.77 -11.14 23.28
C LYS A 201 -3.23 -10.87 23.66
N GLU A 202 -3.96 -10.14 22.82
CA GLU A 202 -5.40 -9.89 22.98
C GLU A 202 -6.28 -11.06 22.50
N GLY A 203 -5.69 -12.17 22.05
CA GLY A 203 -6.44 -13.34 21.54
C GLY A 203 -7.08 -13.13 20.17
N ARG A 204 -6.74 -12.02 19.49
CA ARG A 204 -7.17 -11.68 18.12
C ARG A 204 -6.22 -12.22 17.05
N SER A 205 -5.22 -13.00 17.43
CA SER A 205 -4.41 -13.83 16.53
C SER A 205 -4.10 -15.15 17.25
N GLU A 206 -4.20 -16.27 16.54
CA GLU A 206 -3.87 -17.59 17.12
C GLU A 206 -2.37 -17.84 17.23
N LYS A 207 -1.59 -17.20 16.35
CA LYS A 207 -0.15 -17.47 16.22
C LYS A 207 0.64 -16.32 16.81
N ASP A 208 1.62 -16.67 17.61
CA ASP A 208 2.64 -15.73 18.09
C ASP A 208 3.55 -15.34 16.91
N PRO A 209 3.63 -14.05 16.52
CA PRO A 209 4.52 -13.61 15.46
C PRO A 209 5.99 -13.95 15.71
N SER A 210 6.42 -14.10 16.98
CA SER A 210 7.80 -14.46 17.34
C SER A 210 8.27 -15.78 16.71
N GLU A 211 7.36 -16.73 16.51
CA GLU A 211 7.70 -18.07 16.00
C GLU A 211 7.99 -18.11 14.50
N PHE A 212 7.50 -17.12 13.74
CA PHE A 212 7.54 -17.15 12.28
C PHE A 212 8.06 -15.88 11.63
N TRP A 213 8.33 -14.80 12.39
CA TRP A 213 8.69 -13.49 11.81
C TRP A 213 9.88 -13.54 10.86
N TYR A 214 10.99 -14.16 11.29
CA TYR A 214 12.22 -14.22 10.52
C TYR A 214 12.01 -14.85 9.13
N LYS A 215 11.36 -16.03 9.10
CA LYS A 215 11.03 -16.76 7.87
C LYS A 215 9.93 -16.06 7.07
N GLY A 216 8.96 -15.45 7.75
CA GLY A 216 7.88 -14.68 7.16
C GLY A 216 8.41 -13.50 6.36
N GLU A 217 9.26 -12.68 6.97
CA GLU A 217 9.91 -11.53 6.30
C GLU A 217 10.81 -11.98 5.15
N THR A 218 11.56 -13.07 5.33
CA THR A 218 12.33 -13.68 4.24
C THR A 218 11.44 -14.00 3.02
N GLY A 219 10.32 -14.69 3.25
CA GLY A 219 9.35 -15.00 2.20
C GLY A 219 8.66 -13.75 1.63
N PHE A 220 8.40 -12.75 2.46
CA PHE A 220 7.78 -11.49 2.04
C PHE A 220 8.66 -10.75 1.02
N PHE A 221 9.97 -10.71 1.27
CA PHE A 221 10.92 -10.15 0.30
C PHE A 221 10.99 -10.97 -0.99
N ASP A 222 11.16 -12.30 -0.86
CA ASP A 222 11.42 -13.17 -2.00
C ASP A 222 10.21 -13.30 -2.94
N PHE A 223 9.00 -13.38 -2.37
CA PHE A 223 7.77 -13.64 -3.12
C PHE A 223 6.92 -12.40 -3.40
N TYR A 224 7.21 -11.25 -2.77
CA TYR A 224 6.45 -10.03 -2.97
C TYR A 224 7.30 -8.78 -3.23
N ILE A 225 8.15 -8.36 -2.29
CA ILE A 225 8.87 -7.06 -2.41
C ILE A 225 9.82 -7.05 -3.62
N ILE A 226 10.66 -8.07 -3.78
CA ILE A 226 11.62 -8.13 -4.90
C ILE A 226 10.88 -8.24 -6.24
N PRO A 227 9.87 -9.11 -6.41
CA PRO A 227 9.04 -9.12 -7.61
C PRO A 227 8.37 -7.76 -7.90
N LEU A 228 7.84 -7.07 -6.90
CA LEU A 228 7.25 -5.73 -7.06
C LEU A 228 8.29 -4.71 -7.51
N ALA A 229 9.46 -4.68 -6.87
CA ALA A 229 10.55 -3.77 -7.24
C ALA A 229 11.05 -4.01 -8.67
N LYS A 230 11.11 -5.27 -9.11
CA LYS A 230 11.40 -5.62 -10.51
C LYS A 230 10.32 -5.08 -11.46
N LYS A 231 9.03 -5.28 -11.16
CA LYS A 231 7.94 -4.71 -11.97
C LYS A 231 8.02 -3.18 -12.06
N LEU A 232 8.33 -2.49 -10.96
CA LEU A 232 8.51 -1.03 -10.96
C LEU A 232 9.68 -0.58 -11.84
N LYS A 233 10.76 -1.38 -11.88
CA LYS A 233 11.89 -1.16 -12.77
C LYS A 233 11.51 -1.41 -14.23
N ASP A 234 10.92 -2.56 -14.52
CA ASP A 234 10.54 -2.98 -15.87
C ASP A 234 9.46 -2.08 -16.50
N CYS A 235 8.64 -1.44 -15.66
CA CYS A 235 7.65 -0.46 -16.08
C CYS A 235 8.27 0.75 -16.81
N GLY A 236 9.51 1.14 -16.48
CA GLY A 236 10.21 2.27 -17.10
C GLY A 236 9.64 3.66 -16.78
N VAL A 237 8.50 3.74 -16.09
CA VAL A 237 7.78 5.01 -15.81
C VAL A 237 8.41 5.82 -14.67
N PHE A 238 9.08 5.18 -13.72
CA PHE A 238 9.60 5.81 -12.50
C PHE A 238 11.07 6.27 -12.59
N GLY A 239 11.65 6.26 -13.79
CA GLY A 239 13.04 6.65 -14.06
C GLY A 239 14.06 5.90 -13.19
N VAL A 240 15.20 6.54 -12.90
CA VAL A 240 16.30 5.97 -12.10
C VAL A 240 15.92 5.58 -10.66
N ALA A 241 14.81 6.08 -10.15
CA ALA A 241 14.37 5.77 -8.79
C ALA A 241 13.92 4.30 -8.63
N SER A 242 13.47 3.65 -9.71
CA SER A 242 13.09 2.23 -9.67
C SER A 242 14.30 1.31 -9.51
N ASP A 243 15.46 1.68 -10.06
CA ASP A 243 16.73 0.98 -9.85
C ASP A 243 17.19 1.05 -8.39
N GLU A 244 17.03 2.21 -7.75
CA GLU A 244 17.32 2.37 -6.33
C GLU A 244 16.43 1.46 -5.47
N TYR A 245 15.13 1.35 -5.78
CA TYR A 245 14.21 0.51 -5.01
C TYR A 245 14.57 -0.97 -5.07
N LEU A 246 14.87 -1.48 -6.27
CA LEU A 246 15.31 -2.87 -6.42
C LEU A 246 16.63 -3.11 -5.67
N THR A 247 17.54 -2.15 -5.72
CA THR A 247 18.83 -2.23 -5.01
C THR A 247 18.61 -2.30 -3.50
N TYR A 248 17.81 -1.40 -2.92
CA TYR A 248 17.50 -1.41 -1.49
C TYR A 248 16.71 -2.65 -1.07
N ALA A 249 15.77 -3.13 -1.88
CA ALA A 249 15.04 -4.37 -1.60
C ALA A 249 15.98 -5.57 -1.44
N ILE A 250 16.92 -5.74 -2.38
CA ILE A 250 17.90 -6.83 -2.35
C ILE A 250 18.87 -6.65 -1.17
N GLN A 251 19.32 -5.43 -0.90
CA GLN A 251 20.20 -5.13 0.24
C GLN A 251 19.52 -5.43 1.57
N ASN A 252 18.28 -4.96 1.78
CA ASN A 252 17.53 -5.23 3.00
C ASN A 252 17.25 -6.73 3.17
N ARG A 253 16.90 -7.44 2.09
CA ARG A 253 16.73 -8.90 2.14
C ARG A 253 18.02 -9.61 2.56
N ARG A 254 19.18 -9.16 2.07
CA ARG A 254 20.48 -9.70 2.48
C ARG A 254 20.82 -9.36 3.93
N GLU A 255 20.64 -8.11 4.35
CA GLU A 255 20.86 -7.72 5.75
C GLU A 255 19.91 -8.47 6.70
N TRP A 256 18.68 -8.73 6.28
CA TRP A 256 17.74 -9.56 7.02
C TRP A 256 18.20 -11.01 7.14
N GLU A 257 18.79 -11.61 6.12
CA GLU A 257 19.37 -12.96 6.26
C GLU A 257 20.59 -13.02 7.17
N GLU A 258 21.42 -11.98 7.15
CA GLU A 258 22.61 -11.93 7.98
C GLU A 258 22.30 -11.60 9.46
N ARG A 259 21.24 -10.82 9.73
CA ARG A 259 20.99 -10.22 11.06
C ARG A 259 19.56 -10.37 11.58
N GLY A 260 18.64 -10.89 10.78
CA GLY A 260 17.20 -10.88 11.04
C GLY A 260 16.81 -11.65 12.30
N GLU A 261 17.46 -12.78 12.59
CA GLU A 261 17.20 -13.53 13.83
C GLU A 261 17.50 -12.67 15.07
N ALA A 262 18.68 -12.05 15.14
CA ALA A 262 19.03 -11.15 16.24
C ALA A 262 18.10 -9.93 16.32
N VAL A 263 17.66 -9.40 15.18
CA VAL A 263 16.68 -8.31 15.15
C VAL A 263 15.32 -8.75 15.71
N VAL A 264 14.88 -9.98 15.42
CA VAL A 264 13.66 -10.55 15.99
C VAL A 264 13.79 -10.75 17.50
N ASP A 265 14.93 -11.24 17.98
CA ASP A 265 15.20 -11.36 19.43
C ASP A 265 15.08 -9.99 20.12
N GLU A 266 15.67 -8.93 19.55
CA GLU A 266 15.53 -7.57 20.06
C GLU A 266 14.07 -7.09 20.09
N MET A 267 13.28 -7.42 19.06
CA MET A 267 11.85 -7.07 19.02
C MET A 267 11.05 -7.82 20.09
N ILE A 268 11.34 -9.12 20.28
CA ILE A 268 10.69 -9.97 21.29
C ILE A 268 10.95 -9.44 22.69
N GLU A 269 12.21 -9.14 23.02
CA GLU A 269 12.57 -8.62 24.35
C GLU A 269 11.88 -7.28 24.64
N LYS A 270 11.78 -6.41 23.63
CA LYS A 270 11.09 -5.13 23.79
C LYS A 270 9.59 -5.31 24.02
N VAL A 271 8.90 -6.16 23.25
CA VAL A 271 7.45 -6.35 23.47
C VAL A 271 7.18 -7.04 24.80
N LYS A 272 8.03 -7.99 25.24
CA LYS A 272 7.88 -8.61 26.56
C LYS A 272 7.99 -7.58 27.68
N ALA A 273 9.01 -6.73 27.66
CA ALA A 273 9.21 -5.70 28.68
C ALA A 273 7.98 -4.78 28.82
N VAL A 274 7.40 -4.34 27.69
CA VAL A 274 6.18 -3.50 27.71
C VAL A 274 5.00 -4.23 28.37
N TRP A 275 4.79 -5.51 28.04
CA TRP A 275 3.66 -6.27 28.57
C TRP A 275 3.86 -6.73 30.02
N GLU A 276 5.10 -6.93 30.46
CA GLU A 276 5.44 -7.18 31.86
C GLU A 276 5.17 -5.93 32.72
N GLU A 277 5.61 -4.75 32.26
CA GLU A 277 5.32 -3.47 32.91
C GLU A 277 3.80 -3.19 33.00
N GLU A 278 3.05 -3.47 31.93
CA GLU A 278 1.58 -3.34 31.95
C GLU A 278 0.92 -4.27 32.96
N ALA A 279 1.37 -5.53 33.04
CA ALA A 279 0.84 -6.51 34.00
C ALA A 279 1.10 -6.08 35.45
N GLU A 280 2.31 -5.63 35.79
CA GLU A 280 2.66 -5.12 37.11
C GLU A 280 1.83 -3.88 37.48
N THR A 281 1.63 -2.98 36.52
CA THR A 281 0.81 -1.77 36.72
C THR A 281 -0.65 -2.16 37.00
N THR A 282 -1.21 -3.13 36.28
CA THR A 282 -2.61 -3.56 36.47
C THR A 282 -2.82 -4.20 37.84
N ASP A 283 -1.87 -5.00 38.33
CA ASP A 283 -1.95 -5.65 39.65
C ASP A 283 -1.92 -4.63 40.80
N THR A 284 -1.09 -3.58 40.68
CA THR A 284 -1.04 -2.51 41.70
C THR A 284 -2.36 -1.73 41.85
N PHE A 285 -3.09 -1.49 40.76
CA PHE A 285 -4.39 -0.82 40.81
C PHE A 285 -5.51 -1.70 41.38
N VAL A 286 -5.45 -3.02 41.16
CA VAL A 286 -6.42 -3.97 41.74
C VAL A 286 -6.19 -4.12 43.24
N ASP A 287 -4.94 -4.15 43.68
CA ASP A 287 -4.60 -4.18 45.11
C ASP A 287 -5.03 -2.90 45.84
N GLU A 288 -4.82 -1.71 45.28
CA GLU A 288 -5.29 -0.45 45.90
C GLU A 288 -6.83 -0.35 45.98
N ALA A 289 -7.55 -0.88 44.99
CA ALA A 289 -9.01 -0.91 45.00
C ALA A 289 -9.59 -1.92 46.00
N SER A 290 -8.87 -3.01 46.30
CA SER A 290 -9.29 -4.05 47.24
C SER A 290 -9.07 -3.69 48.73
N VAL A 291 -8.20 -2.71 49.01
CA VAL A 291 -7.95 -2.19 50.38
C VAL A 291 -8.95 -1.09 50.78
N SER A 292 -9.84 -0.68 49.87
CA SER A 292 -10.81 0.41 50.05
C SER A 292 -12.25 -0.02 50.38
N LEU A 293 -12.48 -1.29 50.75
CA LEU A 293 -13.76 -1.84 51.22
C LEU A 293 -13.62 -2.43 52.63
#